data_AF-A0A8B6MB88-F1
#
_entry.id   AF-A0A8B6MB88-F1
#
_cell.length_a   1.000
_cell.length_b   1.000
_cell.length_c   1.000
_cell.angle_alpha   90.00
_cell.angle_beta   90.00
_cell.angle_gamma   90.00
#
_symmetry.space_group_name_H-M   'P 1'
#
loop_
_entity.id
_entity.type
_entity.pdbx_description
1 polymer ?
#
loop_
_entity_poly.entity_id
_entity_poly.type
_entity_poly.pdbx_seq_one_letter_code
_entity_poly.pdbx_strand_id
1 'polypeptide(L)'
;MFYSDASAYFIILACAVTLNVAGVTDIETAAQAASALRPLAGDFAFALFALGILVVGLIGVPVLAGSAAYALSEAMDWKWGLERTASDARGFYGVIAVSVLAGLVIQYSPINPMKALFWSAVINGVVAVPLMVVIIMLVSKKSVMGAYTASRTIIVLGWIATAVMGAAAVRMVIPG
;
A
#
# COMPACT_ATOMS: atom_id res chain seq x y z
N MET A 1 -3.33 -12.83 -8.38
CA MET A 1 -2.08 -12.16 -8.81
C MET A 1 -2.14 -11.76 -10.28
N PHE A 2 -2.53 -12.64 -11.21
CA PHE A 2 -2.63 -12.31 -12.65
C PHE A 2 -3.34 -10.97 -12.99
N TYR A 3 -4.51 -10.69 -12.41
CA TYR A 3 -5.22 -9.44 -12.67
C TYR A 3 -4.46 -8.20 -12.16
N SER A 4 -3.83 -8.30 -10.99
CA SER A 4 -3.01 -7.23 -10.39
C SER A 4 -1.75 -6.98 -11.21
N ASP A 5 -1.09 -8.05 -11.69
CA ASP A 5 0.13 -7.94 -12.49
C ASP A 5 -0.16 -7.37 -13.88
N ALA A 6 -1.27 -7.81 -14.51
CA ALA A 6 -1.73 -7.27 -15.79
C ALA A 6 -2.09 -5.79 -15.66
N SER A 7 -2.84 -5.40 -14.63
CA SER A 7 -3.18 -3.99 -14.41
C SER A 7 -1.94 -3.14 -14.12
N ALA A 8 -1.00 -3.61 -13.30
CA ALA A 8 0.27 -2.92 -13.07
C ALA A 8 1.07 -2.71 -14.36
N TYR A 9 1.15 -3.74 -15.21
CA TYR A 9 1.80 -3.64 -16.52
C TYR A 9 1.15 -2.57 -17.42
N PHE A 10 -0.18 -2.55 -17.52
CA PHE A 10 -0.89 -1.54 -18.31
C PHE A 10 -0.73 -0.13 -17.74
N ILE A 11 -0.67 0.04 -16.42
CA ILE A 11 -0.38 1.34 -15.78
C ILE A 11 1.01 1.83 -16.19
N ILE A 12 2.04 0.97 -16.09
CA ILE A 12 3.42 1.30 -16.47
C ILE A 12 3.49 1.66 -17.96
N LEU A 13 2.88 0.84 -18.82
CA LEU A 13 2.85 1.07 -20.27
C LEU A 13 2.16 2.39 -20.61
N ALA A 14 0.97 2.65 -20.04
CA ALA A 14 0.22 3.88 -20.24
C ALA A 14 1.05 5.10 -19.82
N CYS A 15 1.67 5.07 -18.64
CA CYS A 15 2.57 6.13 -18.19
C CYS A 15 3.77 6.32 -19.11
N ALA A 16 4.37 5.24 -19.62
CA ALA A 16 5.48 5.33 -20.55
C ALA A 16 5.08 6.00 -21.87
N VAL A 17 3.95 5.64 -22.47
CA VAL A 17 3.54 6.20 -23.77
C VAL A 17 2.91 7.59 -23.68
N THR A 18 2.51 8.02 -22.47
CA THR A 18 1.87 9.32 -22.24
C THR A 18 2.80 10.31 -21.53
N LEU A 19 3.14 10.04 -20.27
CA LEU A 19 3.90 10.93 -19.40
C LEU A 19 5.37 11.05 -19.85
N ASN A 20 6.02 9.92 -20.15
CA ASN A 20 7.43 9.94 -20.55
C ASN A 20 7.62 10.58 -21.93
N VAL A 21 6.73 10.30 -22.89
CA VAL A 21 6.75 10.94 -24.22
C VAL A 21 6.45 12.45 -24.12
N ALA A 22 5.58 12.88 -23.21
CA ALA A 22 5.31 14.29 -22.95
C ALA A 22 6.41 15.01 -22.15
N GLY A 23 7.47 14.30 -21.73
CA GLY A 23 8.56 14.86 -20.93
C GLY A 23 8.18 15.20 -19.47
N VAL A 24 7.03 14.73 -19.00
CA VAL A 24 6.54 14.98 -17.64
C VAL A 24 7.15 13.95 -16.70
N THR A 25 8.17 14.36 -15.95
CA THR A 25 8.90 13.50 -15.00
C THR A 25 8.52 13.73 -13.54
N ASP A 26 7.95 14.89 -13.20
CA ASP A 26 7.44 15.19 -11.87
C ASP A 26 5.91 15.35 -11.92
N ILE A 27 5.21 14.46 -11.22
CA ILE A 27 3.75 14.47 -11.11
C ILE A 27 3.40 14.85 -9.68
N GLU A 28 2.76 16.00 -9.51
CA GLU A 28 2.45 16.52 -8.19
C GLU A 28 1.01 16.26 -7.76
N THR A 29 0.12 16.02 -8.71
CA THR A 29 -1.31 15.84 -8.43
C THR A 29 -1.93 14.73 -9.26
N ALA A 30 -3.00 14.12 -8.72
CA ALA A 30 -3.83 13.18 -9.46
C ALA A 30 -4.46 13.81 -10.71
N ALA A 31 -4.75 15.12 -10.68
CA ALA A 31 -5.27 15.86 -11.82
C ALA A 31 -4.27 15.91 -12.98
N GLN A 32 -2.98 16.11 -12.68
CA GLN A 32 -1.91 16.06 -13.69
C GLN A 32 -1.79 14.65 -14.29
N ALA A 33 -1.80 13.60 -13.47
CA ALA A 33 -1.81 12.22 -13.95
C ALA A 33 -3.00 11.92 -14.88
N ALA A 34 -4.20 12.38 -14.50
CA ALA A 34 -5.41 12.22 -15.31
C ALA A 34 -5.32 12.98 -16.65
N SER A 35 -4.80 14.22 -16.62
CA SER A 35 -4.65 15.04 -17.82
C SER A 35 -3.64 14.46 -18.81
N ALA A 36 -2.60 13.78 -18.31
CA ALA A 36 -1.58 13.16 -19.14
C ALA A 36 -2.14 11.98 -19.97
N LEU A 37 -3.26 11.39 -19.56
CA LEU A 37 -3.93 10.31 -20.30
C LEU A 37 -4.85 10.82 -21.43
N ARG A 38 -5.16 12.13 -21.48
CA ARG A 38 -6.02 12.72 -22.51
C ARG A 38 -5.55 12.46 -23.96
N PRO A 39 -4.25 12.47 -24.30
CA PRO A 39 -3.81 12.18 -25.67
C PRO A 39 -4.13 10.77 -26.17
N LEU A 40 -4.40 9.80 -25.27
CA LEU A 40 -4.63 8.40 -25.64
C LEU A 40 -6.06 8.13 -26.10
N ALA A 41 -7.06 8.72 -25.42
CA ALA A 41 -8.48 8.50 -25.69
C ALA A 41 -9.38 9.69 -25.30
N GLY A 42 -8.83 10.90 -25.24
CA GLY A 42 -9.55 12.14 -24.98
C GLY A 42 -10.15 12.23 -23.58
N ASP A 43 -11.28 12.93 -23.46
CA ASP A 43 -11.98 13.16 -22.19
C ASP A 43 -12.54 11.87 -21.57
N PHE A 44 -12.73 10.81 -22.36
CA PHE A 44 -13.18 9.51 -21.85
C PHE A 44 -12.12 8.86 -20.94
N ALA A 45 -10.84 8.88 -21.33
CA ALA A 45 -9.76 8.36 -20.50
C ALA A 45 -9.61 9.16 -19.21
N PHE A 46 -9.77 10.48 -19.28
CA PHE A 46 -9.76 11.35 -18.10
C PHE A 46 -10.89 10.98 -17.13
N ALA A 47 -12.13 10.83 -17.63
CA ALA A 47 -13.28 10.46 -16.81
C ALA A 47 -13.12 9.06 -16.19
N LEU A 48 -12.64 8.09 -16.97
CA LEU A 48 -12.40 6.73 -16.50
C LEU A 48 -11.31 6.69 -15.41
N PHE A 49 -10.24 7.45 -15.57
CA PHE A 49 -9.18 7.56 -14.56
C PHE A 49 -9.68 8.23 -13.28
N ALA A 50 -10.43 9.32 -13.40
CA ALA A 50 -11.04 9.99 -12.24
C ALA A 50 -11.99 9.05 -11.48
N LEU A 51 -12.84 8.32 -12.20
CA LEU A 51 -13.72 7.32 -11.63
C LEU A 51 -12.93 6.19 -10.94
N GLY A 52 -11.85 5.73 -11.58
CA GLY A 52 -10.95 4.72 -11.00
C GLY A 52 -10.34 5.17 -9.66
N ILE A 53 -9.78 6.39 -9.60
CA ILE A 53 -9.24 6.94 -8.36
C ILE A 53 -10.30 7.05 -7.27
N LEU A 54 -11.52 7.50 -7.61
CA LEU A 54 -12.61 7.61 -6.64
C LEU A 54 -13.00 6.23 -6.08
N VAL A 55 -13.13 5.22 -6.93
CA VAL A 55 -13.45 3.85 -6.52
C VAL A 55 -12.37 3.27 -5.61
N VAL A 56 -11.08 3.43 -5.99
CA VAL A 56 -9.95 2.95 -5.18
C VAL A 56 -9.91 3.65 -3.83
N GLY A 57 -10.14 4.97 -3.78
CA GLY A 57 -10.20 5.72 -2.53
C GLY A 57 -11.35 5.26 -1.62
N LEU A 58 -12.55 5.10 -2.17
CA LEU A 58 -13.74 4.72 -1.42
C LEU A 58 -13.62 3.33 -0.78
N ILE A 59 -13.00 2.38 -1.47
CA ILE A 59 -12.80 1.02 -0.96
C ILE A 59 -11.53 0.95 -0.09
N GLY A 60 -10.48 1.69 -0.45
CA GLY A 60 -9.19 1.65 0.24
C GLY A 60 -9.22 2.26 1.64
N VAL A 61 -9.88 3.41 1.82
CA VAL A 61 -9.89 4.12 3.11
C VAL A 61 -10.50 3.28 4.23
N PRO A 62 -11.69 2.66 4.09
CA PRO A 62 -12.26 1.83 5.15
C PRO A 62 -11.44 0.58 5.45
N VAL A 63 -10.91 -0.08 4.42
CA VAL A 63 -10.13 -1.32 4.59
C VAL A 63 -8.81 -1.05 5.32
N LEU A 64 -8.09 0.02 4.96
CA LEU A 64 -6.82 0.39 5.57
C LEU A 64 -7.01 0.99 6.98
N ALA A 65 -7.99 1.86 7.18
CA ALA A 65 -8.29 2.42 8.49
C ALA A 65 -8.77 1.33 9.45
N GLY A 66 -9.60 0.40 8.96
CA GLY A 66 -10.05 -0.76 9.71
C GLY A 66 -8.89 -1.67 10.12
N SER A 67 -8.04 -2.08 9.16
CA SER A 67 -6.91 -2.97 9.45
C SER A 67 -5.90 -2.35 10.43
N ALA A 68 -5.63 -1.04 10.30
CA ALA A 68 -4.80 -0.31 11.25
C ALA A 68 -5.42 -0.25 12.65
N ALA A 69 -6.74 -0.01 12.73
CA ALA A 69 -7.46 0.01 13.98
C ALA A 69 -7.48 -1.36 14.67
N TYR A 70 -7.63 -2.44 13.90
CA TYR A 70 -7.52 -3.81 14.43
C TYR A 70 -6.12 -4.07 14.96
N ALA A 71 -5.08 -3.83 14.15
CA ALA A 71 -3.69 -4.10 14.54
C ALA A 71 -3.26 -3.29 15.77
N LEU A 72 -3.64 -2.00 15.85
CA LEU A 72 -3.27 -1.16 16.99
C LEU A 72 -4.05 -1.55 18.25
N SER A 73 -5.35 -1.86 18.11
CA SER A 73 -6.16 -2.29 19.26
C SER A 73 -5.69 -3.64 19.80
N GLU A 74 -5.26 -4.56 18.93
CA GLU A 74 -4.66 -5.84 19.32
C GLU A 74 -3.32 -5.63 20.03
N ALA A 75 -2.45 -4.78 19.48
CA ALA A 75 -1.15 -4.48 20.10
C ALA A 75 -1.26 -3.79 21.48
N MET A 76 -2.33 -3.03 21.71
CA MET A 76 -2.58 -2.33 22.97
C MET A 76 -3.50 -3.10 23.94
N ASP A 77 -3.87 -4.34 23.60
CA ASP A 77 -4.80 -5.20 24.36
C ASP A 77 -6.16 -4.52 24.66
N TRP A 78 -6.62 -3.67 23.73
CA TRP A 78 -7.90 -2.97 23.84
C TRP A 78 -9.05 -3.83 23.33
N LYS A 79 -10.27 -3.59 23.83
CA LYS A 79 -11.47 -4.23 23.29
C LYS A 79 -11.72 -3.75 21.85
N TRP A 80 -11.68 -4.66 20.89
CA TRP A 80 -11.84 -4.39 19.45
C TRP A 80 -13.01 -5.16 18.82
N GLY A 81 -13.48 -4.70 17.65
CA GLY A 81 -14.50 -5.36 16.83
C GLY A 81 -15.56 -4.41 16.27
N LEU A 82 -15.83 -4.47 14.95
CA LEU A 82 -16.92 -3.73 14.29
C LEU A 82 -18.32 -4.12 14.78
N GLU A 83 -18.47 -5.29 15.40
CA GLU A 83 -19.72 -5.79 15.98
C GLU A 83 -20.02 -5.17 17.34
N ARG A 84 -19.06 -4.45 17.95
CA ARG A 84 -19.24 -3.79 19.24
C ARG A 84 -19.64 -2.34 19.06
N THR A 85 -20.52 -1.86 19.94
CA THR A 85 -21.03 -0.49 19.93
C THR A 85 -19.89 0.52 20.09
N ALA A 86 -19.96 1.66 19.41
CA ALA A 86 -18.92 2.71 19.44
C ALA A 86 -18.57 3.20 20.86
N SER A 87 -19.47 3.01 21.82
CA SER A 87 -19.28 3.31 23.25
C SER A 87 -18.38 2.31 23.99
N ASP A 88 -18.31 1.06 23.54
CA ASP A 88 -17.57 -0.05 24.18
C ASP A 88 -16.18 -0.28 23.56
N ALA A 89 -15.98 0.11 22.30
CA ALA A 89 -14.72 0.00 21.57
C ALA A 89 -14.16 1.39 21.18
N ARG A 90 -14.14 2.32 22.15
CA ARG A 90 -13.71 3.72 21.93
C ARG A 90 -12.31 3.83 21.34
N GLY A 91 -11.40 2.93 21.72
CA GLY A 91 -10.05 2.85 21.15
C GLY A 91 -10.08 2.54 19.65
N PHE A 92 -10.81 1.51 19.25
CA PHE A 92 -10.93 1.08 17.85
C PHE A 92 -11.51 2.18 16.94
N TYR A 93 -12.66 2.76 17.32
CA TYR A 93 -13.28 3.85 16.56
C TYR A 93 -12.45 5.15 16.62
N GLY A 94 -11.73 5.38 17.71
CA GLY A 94 -10.79 6.49 17.85
C GLY A 94 -9.65 6.40 16.84
N VAL A 95 -9.06 5.22 16.65
CA VAL A 95 -7.99 5.00 15.66
C VAL A 95 -8.49 5.24 14.24
N ILE A 96 -9.70 4.77 13.89
CA ILE A 96 -10.32 5.05 12.59
C ILE A 96 -10.51 6.56 12.39
N ALA A 97 -11.11 7.24 13.37
CA ALA A 97 -11.38 8.67 13.29
C ALA A 97 -10.08 9.49 13.15
N VAL A 98 -9.06 9.18 13.96
CA VAL A 98 -7.74 9.80 13.88
C VAL A 98 -7.06 9.52 12.55
N SER A 99 -7.16 8.30 12.01
CA SER A 99 -6.56 7.94 10.72
C SER A 99 -7.18 8.71 9.57
N VAL A 100 -8.51 8.85 9.55
CA VAL A 100 -9.25 9.62 8.54
C VAL A 100 -8.95 11.11 8.67
N LEU A 101 -8.94 11.65 9.89
CA LEU A 101 -8.58 13.05 10.15
C LEU A 101 -7.12 13.34 9.75
N ALA A 102 -6.19 12.45 10.05
CA ALA A 102 -4.80 12.59 9.65
C ALA A 102 -4.65 12.62 8.12
N GLY A 103 -5.35 11.73 7.41
CA GLY A 103 -5.43 11.75 5.95
C GLY A 103 -5.96 13.08 5.40
N LEU A 104 -7.01 13.62 6.01
CA LEU A 104 -7.58 14.92 5.65
C LEU A 104 -6.59 16.07 5.90
N VAL A 105 -5.89 16.07 7.04
CA VAL A 105 -4.89 17.09 7.39
C VAL A 105 -3.71 17.06 6.41
N ILE A 106 -3.25 15.87 6.01
CA ILE A 106 -2.18 15.74 5.01
C ILE A 106 -2.60 16.38 3.68
N GLN A 107 -3.87 16.31 3.29
CA GLN A 107 -4.37 16.92 2.06
C GLN A 107 -4.32 18.46 2.07
N TYR A 108 -4.39 19.09 3.24
CA TYR A 108 -4.23 20.55 3.40
C TYR A 108 -2.79 20.97 3.73
N SER A 109 -1.89 20.00 3.93
CA SER A 109 -0.48 20.25 4.18
C SER A 109 0.25 20.59 2.87
N PRO A 110 1.36 21.35 2.90
CA PRO A 110 2.21 21.58 1.71
C PRO A 110 2.87 20.30 1.16
N ILE A 111 2.61 19.14 1.76
CA ILE A 111 3.12 17.85 1.29
C ILE A 111 2.34 17.45 0.05
N ASN A 112 3.05 17.36 -1.06
CA ASN A 112 2.55 16.84 -2.32
C ASN A 112 1.98 15.40 -2.13
N PRO A 113 0.69 15.16 -2.37
CA PRO A 113 0.04 13.86 -2.14
C PRO A 113 0.67 12.71 -2.93
N MET A 114 1.18 12.99 -4.14
CA MET A 114 1.87 11.97 -4.95
C MET A 114 3.19 11.58 -4.29
N LYS A 115 3.94 12.54 -3.73
CA LYS A 115 5.17 12.26 -2.96
C LYS A 115 4.86 11.50 -1.68
N ALA A 116 3.77 11.85 -0.98
CA ALA A 116 3.32 11.10 0.19
C ALA A 116 2.95 9.65 -0.15
N LEU A 117 2.22 9.43 -1.25
CA LEU A 117 1.87 8.09 -1.74
C LEU A 117 3.13 7.27 -2.09
N PHE A 118 4.09 7.90 -2.77
CA PHE A 118 5.36 7.27 -3.11
C PHE A 118 6.16 6.88 -1.86
N TRP A 119 6.35 7.81 -0.91
CA TRP A 119 7.06 7.53 0.34
C TRP A 119 6.32 6.51 1.21
N SER A 120 4.99 6.49 1.20
CA SER A 120 4.21 5.45 1.87
C SER A 120 4.48 4.07 1.27
N ALA A 121 4.58 3.95 -0.05
CA ALA A 121 4.93 2.70 -0.72
C ALA A 121 6.36 2.26 -0.41
N VAL A 122 7.30 3.21 -0.36
CA VAL A 122 8.69 2.97 0.04
C VAL A 122 8.77 2.42 1.46
N ILE A 123 8.14 3.10 2.43
CA ILE A 123 8.13 2.69 3.83
C ILE A 123 7.51 1.30 3.95
N ASN A 124 6.41 1.04 3.25
CA ASN A 124 5.80 -0.29 3.20
C ASN A 124 6.80 -1.35 2.70
N GLY A 125 7.51 -1.07 1.60
CA GLY A 125 8.54 -1.96 1.08
C GLY A 125 9.68 -2.25 2.08
N VAL A 126 10.12 -1.24 2.82
CA VAL A 126 11.16 -1.38 3.85
C VAL A 126 10.64 -2.19 5.04
N VAL A 127 9.43 -1.91 5.53
CA VAL A 127 8.79 -2.61 6.66
C VAL A 127 8.42 -4.05 6.30
N ALA A 128 8.14 -4.34 5.03
CA ALA A 128 7.85 -5.69 4.56
C ALA A 128 9.05 -6.64 4.75
N VAL A 129 10.29 -6.16 4.73
CA VAL A 129 11.49 -6.99 4.91
C VAL A 129 11.54 -7.68 6.28
N PRO A 130 11.54 -6.96 7.43
CA PRO A 130 11.53 -7.61 8.74
C PRO A 130 10.26 -8.43 8.96
N LEU A 131 9.11 -7.99 8.44
CA LEU A 131 7.87 -8.75 8.53
C LEU A 131 8.00 -10.11 7.85
N MET A 132 8.56 -10.16 6.64
CA MET A 132 8.81 -11.40 5.91
C MET A 132 9.79 -12.32 6.63
N VAL A 133 10.85 -11.77 7.24
CA VAL A 133 11.77 -12.56 8.08
C VAL A 133 11.01 -13.25 9.22
N VAL A 134 10.16 -12.52 9.94
CA VAL A 134 9.34 -13.06 11.03
C VAL A 134 8.38 -14.12 10.51
N ILE A 135 7.66 -13.85 9.41
CA ILE A 135 6.72 -14.81 8.82
C ILE A 135 7.44 -16.11 8.42
N ILE A 136 8.59 -16.02 7.73
CA ILE A 136 9.37 -17.19 7.30
C ILE A 136 9.85 -18.00 8.51
N MET A 137 10.29 -17.34 9.59
CA MET A 137 10.65 -18.03 10.83
C MET A 137 9.44 -18.74 11.46
N LEU A 138 8.26 -18.13 11.44
CA LEU A 138 7.03 -18.74 11.97
C LEU A 138 6.57 -19.94 11.13
N VAL A 139 6.51 -19.82 9.80
CA VAL A 139 6.08 -20.93 8.93
C VAL A 139 7.07 -22.10 8.91
N SER A 140 8.32 -21.86 9.29
CA SER A 140 9.35 -22.90 9.41
C SER A 140 9.28 -23.67 10.74
N LYS A 141 8.63 -23.10 11.77
CA LYS A 141 8.55 -23.72 13.10
C LYS A 141 7.33 -24.65 13.22
N LYS A 142 7.60 -25.94 13.41
CA LYS A 142 6.56 -26.93 13.78
C LYS A 142 5.82 -26.58 15.06
N SER A 143 6.45 -25.85 15.99
CA SER A 143 5.80 -25.43 17.24
C SER A 143 4.66 -24.43 17.03
N VAL A 144 4.66 -23.69 15.91
CA VAL A 144 3.62 -22.70 15.59
C VAL A 144 2.65 -23.24 14.53
N MET A 145 3.17 -23.87 13.47
CA MET A 145 2.35 -24.38 12.35
C MET A 145 1.85 -25.82 12.53
N GLY A 146 2.29 -26.54 13.57
CA GLY A 146 1.91 -27.93 13.80
C GLY A 146 2.32 -28.84 12.65
N ALA A 147 1.33 -29.47 12.01
CA ALA A 147 1.53 -30.38 10.88
C ALA A 147 1.66 -29.67 9.52
N TYR A 148 1.27 -28.39 9.41
CA TYR A 148 1.22 -27.62 8.16
C TYR A 148 2.45 -26.71 7.99
N THR A 149 3.64 -27.23 8.24
CA THR A 149 4.88 -26.47 7.99
C THR A 149 5.14 -26.29 6.51
N ALA A 150 5.67 -25.12 6.14
CA ALA A 150 6.08 -24.84 4.76
C ALA A 150 7.14 -25.84 4.27
N SER A 151 7.07 -26.21 3.00
CA SER A 151 8.08 -27.07 2.38
C SER A 151 9.42 -26.33 2.31
N ARG A 152 10.53 -27.09 2.29
CA ARG A 152 11.88 -26.50 2.19
C ARG A 152 12.04 -25.57 0.99
N THR A 153 11.39 -25.88 -0.13
CA THR A 153 11.39 -25.05 -1.34
C THR A 153 10.74 -23.69 -1.09
N ILE A 154 9.59 -23.65 -0.40
CA ILE A 154 8.90 -22.39 -0.08
C ILE A 154 9.73 -21.55 0.87
N ILE A 155 10.38 -22.17 1.86
CA ILE A 155 11.25 -21.47 2.81
C ILE A 155 12.46 -20.85 2.10
N VAL A 156 13.13 -21.61 1.22
CA VAL A 156 14.27 -21.11 0.42
C VAL A 156 13.85 -19.97 -0.50
N LEU A 157 12.74 -20.13 -1.23
CA LEU A 157 12.21 -19.07 -2.08
C LEU A 157 11.84 -17.82 -1.27
N GLY A 158 11.24 -17.99 -0.10
CA GLY A 158 10.93 -16.88 0.82
C GLY A 158 12.18 -16.14 1.28
N TRP A 159 13.25 -16.85 1.64
CA TRP A 159 14.52 -16.24 2.02
C TRP A 159 15.18 -15.50 0.86
N ILE A 160 15.15 -16.07 -0.36
CA ILE A 160 15.66 -15.41 -1.56
C ILE A 160 14.88 -14.10 -1.82
N ALA A 161 13.54 -14.15 -1.80
CA ALA A 161 12.71 -12.97 -1.98
C ALA A 161 13.01 -11.89 -0.91
N THR A 162 13.13 -12.30 0.36
CA THR A 162 13.46 -11.40 1.47
C THR A 162 14.85 -10.78 1.31
N ALA A 163 15.83 -11.55 0.85
CA ALA A 163 17.18 -11.05 0.59
C ALA A 163 17.20 -10.03 -0.56
N VAL A 164 16.45 -10.29 -1.63
CA VAL A 164 16.32 -9.35 -2.77
C VAL A 164 15.62 -8.05 -2.33
N MET A 165 14.51 -8.15 -1.59
CA MET A 165 13.82 -6.99 -1.04
C MET A 165 14.71 -6.19 -0.08
N GLY A 166 15.44 -6.88 0.80
CA GLY A 166 16.39 -6.26 1.73
C GLY A 166 17.53 -5.55 1.01
N ALA A 167 18.12 -6.17 -0.01
CA ALA A 167 19.16 -5.54 -0.82
C ALA A 167 18.64 -4.28 -1.54
N ALA A 168 17.42 -4.32 -2.07
CA ALA A 168 16.79 -3.15 -2.69
C ALA A 168 16.55 -2.02 -1.68
N ALA A 169 16.05 -2.34 -0.49
CA ALA A 169 15.83 -1.37 0.59
C ALA A 169 17.15 -0.75 1.06
N VAL A 170 18.21 -1.54 1.24
CA VAL A 170 19.54 -1.04 1.63
C VAL A 170 20.12 -0.14 0.55
N ARG A 171 20.04 -0.53 -0.73
CA ARG A 171 20.50 0.29 -1.85
C ARG A 171 19.75 1.62 -1.95
N MET A 172 18.48 1.64 -1.58
CA MET A 172 17.68 2.88 -1.56
C MET A 172 18.15 3.85 -0.48
N VAL A 173 18.64 3.35 0.66
CA VAL A 173 19.09 4.17 1.80
C VAL A 173 20.55 4.61 1.66
N ILE A 174 21.38 3.84 0.95
CA ILE A 174 22.79 4.16 0.69
C ILE A 174 22.89 4.84 -0.68
N PRO A 175 22.99 6.18 -0.76
CA PRO A 175 23.24 6.84 -2.04
C PRO A 175 24.62 6.42 -2.54
N GLY A 176 24.64 5.80 -3.73
CA GLY A 176 25.86 5.51 -4.50
C GLY A 176 26.20 6.64 -5.45
#